data_AF-A0A5C9C9K2-F1
#
_entry.id   AF-A0A5C9C9K2-F1
#
_cell.length_a   1.000
_cell.length_b   1.000
_cell.length_c   1.000
_cell.angle_alpha   90.00
_cell.angle_beta   90.00
_cell.angle_gamma   90.00
#
_symmetry.space_group_name_H-M   'P 1'
#
loop_
_entity.id
_entity.type
_entity.pdbx_description
1 polymer ?
#
loop_
_entity_poly.entity_id
_entity_poly.type
_entity_poly.pdbx_seq_one_letter_code
_entity_poly.pdbx_strand_id
1 'polypeptide(L)' 'DSPRPTISLKDYAYNELRYKVLTITNPTEAERLMKHAQELVNLKWKNYEELATKKASDFVPLA' A
#
# COMPACT_ATOMS: atom_id res chain seq x y z
N ASP A 1 5.03 -14.78 4.50
CA ASP A 1 5.01 -13.80 5.60
C ASP A 1 6.09 -12.76 5.41
N SER A 2 5.71 -11.48 5.45
CA SER A 2 6.63 -10.35 5.26
C SER A 2 6.52 -9.40 6.46
N PRO A 3 7.63 -8.79 6.90
CA PRO A 3 7.60 -7.78 7.96
C PRO A 3 6.99 -6.46 7.47
N ARG A 4 6.70 -5.55 8.40
CA ARG A 4 6.31 -4.17 8.08
C ARG A 4 7.34 -3.52 7.14
N PRO A 5 6.89 -2.67 6.20
CA PRO A 5 7.78 -2.02 5.25
C PRO A 5 8.64 -0.98 5.99
N THR A 6 9.91 -0.89 5.61
CA THR A 6 10.89 0.03 6.21
C THR A 6 11.11 1.29 5.36
N ILE A 7 10.57 1.33 4.15
CA ILE A 7 10.64 2.46 3.22
C ILE A 7 9.25 2.79 2.67
N SER A 8 9.06 4.01 2.16
CA SER A 8 7.81 4.39 1.52
C SER A 8 7.67 3.72 0.14
N LEU A 9 6.43 3.65 -0.36
CA LEU A 9 6.18 3.18 -1.72
C LEU A 9 6.86 4.09 -2.75
N LYS A 10 6.91 5.40 -2.49
CA LYS A 10 7.56 6.38 -3.36
C LYS A 10 9.05 6.11 -3.51
N ASP A 11 9.74 5.86 -2.40
CA ASP A 11 11.19 5.59 -2.40
C ASP A 11 11.54 4.34 -3.19
N TYR A 12 10.68 3.32 -3.15
CA TYR A 12 10.81 2.14 -3.99
C TYR A 12 10.45 2.43 -5.45
N ALA A 13 9.24 2.94 -5.70
CA ALA A 13 8.65 3.05 -7.03
C ALA A 13 9.43 4.01 -7.94
N TYR A 14 9.97 5.11 -7.43
CA TYR A 14 10.69 6.08 -8.24
C TYR A 14 12.08 5.61 -8.69
N ASN A 15 12.53 4.44 -8.22
CA ASN A 15 13.69 3.74 -8.79
C ASN A 15 13.34 2.97 -10.07
N GLU A 16 12.06 2.87 -10.44
CA GLU A 16 11.62 2.16 -11.63
C GLU A 16 11.15 3.15 -12.72
N LEU A 17 11.60 2.92 -13.95
CA LEU A 17 11.31 3.81 -15.08
C LEU A 17 9.79 3.96 -15.32
N ARG A 18 9.00 2.90 -15.10
CA ARG A 18 7.55 2.90 -15.31
C ARG A 18 6.80 3.95 -14.48
N TYR A 19 7.32 4.29 -13.30
CA TYR A 19 6.75 5.35 -12.45
C TYR A 19 7.44 6.69 -12.69
N LYS A 20 8.76 6.66 -12.91
CA LYS A 20 9.57 7.87 -13.11
C LYS A 20 9.22 8.64 -14.38
N VAL A 21 8.77 7.98 -15.45
CA VAL A 21 8.34 8.69 -16.67
C VAL A 21 7.20 9.67 -16.37
N LEU A 22 6.24 9.27 -15.52
CA LEU A 22 5.10 10.11 -15.19
C LEU A 22 5.50 11.36 -14.39
N THR A 23 6.54 11.27 -13.55
CA THR A 23 7.03 12.44 -12.80
C THR A 23 7.63 13.50 -13.72
N ILE A 24 8.05 13.12 -14.93
CA ILE A 24 8.62 14.03 -15.94
C ILE A 24 7.51 14.59 -16.84
N THR A 25 6.60 13.74 -17.30
CA THR A 25 5.56 14.13 -18.28
C THR A 25 4.34 14.80 -17.65
N ASN A 26 4.00 14.45 -16.40
CA ASN A 26 2.88 15.03 -15.66
C ASN A 26 3.15 14.99 -14.14
N PRO A 27 4.01 15.88 -13.62
CA PRO A 27 4.43 15.87 -12.21
C PRO A 27 3.28 16.04 -11.22
N THR A 28 2.27 16.85 -11.57
CA THR A 28 1.10 17.09 -10.69
C THR A 28 0.29 15.81 -10.49
N GLU A 29 -0.04 15.11 -11.57
CA GLU A 29 -0.77 13.85 -11.45
C GLU A 29 0.10 12.73 -10.85
N ALA A 30 1.41 12.72 -11.12
CA ALA A 30 2.32 11.76 -10.50
C ALA A 30 2.28 11.85 -8.97
N GLU A 31 2.36 13.06 -8.41
CA GLU A 31 2.30 13.27 -6.96
C GLU A 31 0.92 12.90 -6.39
N ARG A 32 -0.17 13.27 -7.09
CA ARG A 32 -1.53 12.92 -6.69
C ARG A 32 -1.73 11.41 -6.62
N LEU A 33 -1.31 10.69 -7.67
CA LEU A 33 -1.41 9.24 -7.73
C LEU A 33 -0.51 8.55 -6.69
N MET A 34 0.70 9.05 -6.48
CA MET A 34 1.61 8.47 -5.49
C MET A 34 1.07 8.60 -4.06
N LYS A 35 0.45 9.73 -3.72
CA LYS A 35 -0.23 9.91 -2.44
C LYS A 35 -1.33 8.85 -2.24
N HIS A 36 -2.21 8.67 -3.23
CA HIS A 36 -3.27 7.66 -3.16
C HIS A 36 -2.71 6.23 -3.09
N ALA A 37 -1.66 5.93 -3.86
CA ALA A 37 -1.03 4.61 -3.85
C ALA A 37 -0.42 4.30 -2.46
N GLN A 38 0.19 5.30 -1.81
CA GLN A 38 0.71 5.15 -0.45
C GLN A 38 -0.41 4.91 0.57
N GLU A 39 -1.53 5.62 0.47
CA GLU A 39 -2.72 5.40 1.32
C GLU A 39 -3.27 3.97 1.13
N LEU A 40 -3.36 3.50 -0.10
CA LEU A 40 -3.86 2.15 -0.43
C LEU A 40 -2.95 1.04 0.11
N VAL A 41 -1.63 1.15 -0.03
CA VAL A 41 -0.72 0.12 0.51
C VAL A 41 -0.73 0.09 2.03
N ASN A 42 -0.89 1.25 2.68
CA ASN A 42 -1.04 1.33 4.14
C ASN A 42 -2.32 0.63 4.60
N LEU A 43 -3.45 0.89 3.92
CA LEU A 43 -4.73 0.25 4.22
C LEU A 43 -4.65 -1.28 4.02
N LYS A 44 -4.04 -1.71 2.92
CA LYS A 44 -3.83 -3.14 2.63
C LYS A 44 -3.02 -3.81 3.73
N TRP A 45 -1.97 -3.17 4.22
CA TRP A 45 -1.20 -3.70 5.33
C TRP A 45 -2.03 -3.79 6.60
N LYS A 46 -2.72 -2.71 6.98
CA LYS A 46 -3.60 -2.72 8.15
C LYS A 46 -4.60 -3.88 8.11
N ASN A 47 -5.23 -4.11 6.95
CA ASN A 47 -6.17 -5.22 6.77
C ASN A 47 -5.51 -6.59 6.98
N TYR A 48 -4.29 -6.80 6.45
CA TYR A 48 -3.58 -8.06 6.67
C TYR A 48 -3.19 -8.28 8.12
N GLU A 49 -2.80 -7.23 8.84
CA GLU A 49 -2.51 -7.32 10.27
C GLU A 49 -3.76 -7.67 11.06
N GLU A 50 -4.88 -7.01 10.78
CA GLU A 50 -6.17 -7.34 11.40
C GLU A 50 -6.55 -8.79 11.14
N LEU A 51 -6.50 -9.25 9.88
CA LEU A 51 -6.82 -10.63 9.52
C LEU A 51 -5.89 -11.65 10.18
N ALA A 52 -4.59 -11.35 10.32
CA ALA A 52 -3.64 -12.21 10.98
C ALA A 52 -3.89 -12.33 12.50
N THR A 53 -4.56 -11.35 13.11
CA THR A 53 -4.92 -11.38 14.55
C THR A 53 -6.28 -12.01 14.83
N LYS A 54 -7.13 -12.22 13.81
CA LYS A 54 -8.45 -12.82 13.98
C LYS A 54 -8.36 -14.31 14.32
N LYS A 55 -9.25 -14.75 15.20
CA LYS A 55 -9.46 -16.16 15.54
C LYS A 55 -10.51 -16.78 14.62
N ALA A 56 -10.52 -18.11 14.53
CA ALA A 56 -11.53 -18.84 13.75
C ALA A 56 -12.98 -18.48 14.16
N SER A 57 -13.21 -18.20 15.45
CA SER A 57 -14.49 -17.75 15.98
C SER A 57 -14.98 -16.43 15.37
N ASP A 58 -14.09 -15.56 14.92
CA ASP A 58 -14.42 -14.24 14.38
C ASP A 58 -14.95 -14.29 12.94
N PHE A 59 -14.97 -15.49 12.34
CA PHE A 59 -15.45 -15.75 10.99
C PHE A 59 -16.73 -16.59 10.95
N VAL A 60 -17.25 -17.02 12.11
CA VAL A 60 -18.51 -17.76 12.20
C VAL A 60 -19.63 -16.80 12.58
N PRO A 61 -20.77 -16.77 11.86
CA PRO A 61 -21.92 -15.97 12.26
C PRO A 61 -22.45 -16.46 13.61
N LEU A 62 -22.69 -15.53 14.53
CA LEU A 62 -23.47 -15.83 15.73
C LEU A 62 -24.92 -16.08 15.30
N ALA A 63 -25.43 -17.28 15.58
CA ALA A 63 -26.83 -17.65 15.36
C ALA A 63 -27.76 -16.94 16.34
#